data_AF-A0A931D6Q2-F1
#
_entry.id   AF-A0A931D6Q2-F1
#
_cell.length_a   1.000
_cell.length_b   1.000
_cell.length_c   1.000
_cell.angle_alpha   90.00
_cell.angle_beta   90.00
_cell.angle_gamma   90.00
#
_symmetry.space_group_name_H-M   'P 1'
#
loop_
_entity.id
_entity.type
_entity.pdbx_description
1 polymer ?
#
loop_
_entity_poly.entity_id
_entity_poly.type
_entity_poly.pdbx_seq_one_letter_code
_entity_poly.pdbx_strand_id
1 'polypeptide(L)'
;MSVGLWILLWTVIVLLGLVFHAAVLFKVGLKGKRVLDTASQVADELSTGMKKPSEAQPSSRVSGMAALFVDPAQAREAYRIEREERREARIRRRIDNKRLRSQPQRYGDLYRP
;
A
#
# COMPACT_ATOMS: atom_id res chain seq x y z
N MET A 1 0.52 -47.47 26.31
CA MET A 1 0.03 -46.69 25.15
C MET A 1 0.35 -47.49 23.90
N SER A 2 -0.62 -47.76 23.04
CA SER A 2 -0.39 -48.57 21.83
C SER A 2 0.43 -47.77 20.81
N VAL A 3 1.34 -48.45 20.10
CA VAL A 3 2.20 -47.84 19.07
C VAL A 3 1.36 -47.14 17.97
N GLY A 4 0.18 -47.69 17.66
CA GLY A 4 -0.76 -47.08 16.72
C GLY A 4 -1.29 -45.72 17.17
N LEU A 5 -1.58 -45.52 18.46
CA LEU A 5 -2.03 -44.23 18.99
C LEU A 5 -0.94 -43.16 18.85
N TRP A 6 0.31 -43.54 19.08
CA TRP A 6 1.46 -42.65 18.96
C TRP A 6 1.64 -42.17 17.51
N ILE A 7 1.62 -43.10 16.56
CA ILE A 7 1.76 -42.78 15.12
C ILE A 7 0.60 -41.90 14.65
N LEU A 8 -0.63 -42.22 15.05
CA LEU A 8 -1.82 -41.43 14.68
C LEU A 8 -1.71 -39.99 15.18
N LEU A 9 -1.29 -39.79 16.44
CA LEU A 9 -1.09 -38.48 17.02
C LEU A 9 -0.12 -37.63 16.20
N TRP A 10 1.07 -38.17 15.89
CA TRP A 10 2.06 -37.45 15.11
C TRP A 10 1.59 -37.17 13.68
N THR A 11 0.86 -38.10 13.08
CA THR A 11 0.30 -37.92 11.74
C THR A 11 -0.66 -36.72 11.72
N VAL A 12 -1.56 -36.62 12.69
CA VAL A 12 -2.52 -35.50 12.80
C VAL A 12 -1.79 -34.18 13.02
N ILE A 13 -0.75 -34.15 13.87
CA ILE A 13 0.04 -32.94 14.12
C ILE A 13 0.72 -32.44 12.84
N VAL A 14 1.35 -33.35 12.08
CA VAL A 14 2.00 -33.01 10.81
C VAL A 14 0.98 -32.52 9.78
N LEU A 15 -0.16 -33.21 9.67
CA LEU A 15 -1.23 -32.81 8.74
C LEU A 15 -1.77 -31.42 9.07
N LEU A 16 -2.00 -31.14 10.35
CA LEU A 16 -2.48 -29.83 10.80
C LEU A 16 -1.46 -28.73 10.49
N GLY A 17 -0.18 -28.99 10.70
CA GLY A 17 0.91 -28.09 10.33
C GLY A 17 0.97 -27.83 8.82
N LEU A 18 0.77 -28.87 8.01
CA LEU A 18 0.73 -28.76 6.54
C LEU A 18 -0.46 -27.90 6.08
N VAL A 19 -1.65 -28.14 6.62
CA VAL A 19 -2.85 -27.36 6.31
C VAL A 19 -2.67 -25.90 6.71
N PHE A 20 -2.08 -25.64 7.87
CA PHE A 20 -1.76 -24.27 8.30
C PHE A 20 -0.82 -23.58 7.33
N HIS A 21 0.28 -24.21 6.94
CA HIS A 21 1.23 -23.65 5.97
C HIS A 21 0.56 -23.40 4.61
N ALA A 22 -0.22 -24.36 4.11
CA ALA A 22 -0.97 -24.20 2.87
C ALA A 22 -1.96 -23.02 2.94
N ALA A 23 -2.66 -22.86 4.06
CA ALA A 23 -3.57 -21.73 4.27
C ALA A 23 -2.84 -20.38 4.32
N VAL A 24 -1.68 -20.32 4.97
CA VAL A 24 -0.82 -19.13 5.00
C VAL A 24 -0.31 -18.80 3.59
N LEU A 25 0.27 -19.77 2.88
CA LEU A 25 0.75 -19.60 1.51
C LEU A 25 -0.36 -19.17 0.55
N PHE A 26 -1.56 -19.74 0.70
CA PHE A 26 -2.72 -19.35 -0.09
C PHE A 26 -3.13 -17.90 0.22
N LYS A 27 -3.25 -17.53 1.51
CA LYS A 27 -3.62 -16.15 1.90
C LYS A 27 -2.57 -15.12 1.49
N VAL A 28 -1.29 -15.42 1.68
CA VAL A 28 -0.18 -14.54 1.30
C VAL A 28 -0.04 -14.49 -0.21
N GLY A 29 -0.21 -15.60 -0.92
CA GLY A 29 -0.18 -15.62 -2.39
C GLY A 29 -1.29 -14.78 -3.02
N LEU A 30 -2.53 -14.89 -2.51
CA LEU A 30 -3.64 -14.08 -3.03
C LEU A 30 -3.49 -12.58 -2.73
N LYS A 31 -2.97 -12.22 -1.55
CA LYS A 31 -2.72 -10.80 -1.21
C LYS A 31 -1.45 -10.26 -1.84
N GLY A 32 -0.43 -11.10 -1.95
CA GLY A 32 0.89 -10.79 -2.46
C GLY A 32 0.88 -10.49 -3.95
N LYS A 33 0.06 -11.20 -4.74
CA LYS A 33 -0.12 -10.86 -6.17
C LYS A 33 -0.61 -9.42 -6.38
N ARG A 34 -1.58 -8.95 -5.59
CA ARG A 34 -2.05 -7.55 -5.67
C ARG A 34 -0.98 -6.55 -5.26
N VAL A 35 -0.16 -6.88 -4.25
CA VAL A 35 0.94 -6.01 -3.81
C VAL A 35 2.06 -6.00 -4.85
N LEU A 36 2.37 -7.13 -5.49
CA LEU A 36 3.33 -7.21 -6.59
C LEU A 36 2.86 -6.43 -7.81
N ASP A 37 1.58 -6.52 -8.18
CA ASP A 37 1.03 -5.73 -9.30
C ASP A 37 1.17 -4.23 -9.02
N THR A 38 0.84 -3.80 -7.80
CA THR A 38 1.00 -2.39 -7.39
C THR A 38 2.46 -1.97 -7.35
N ALA A 39 3.35 -2.83 -6.84
CA ALA A 39 4.79 -2.56 -6.81
C ALA A 39 5.41 -2.54 -8.21
N SER A 40 4.92 -3.36 -9.15
CA SER A 40 5.34 -3.35 -10.54
C SER A 40 4.91 -2.07 -11.26
N GLN A 41 3.69 -1.59 -11.01
CA GLN A 41 3.23 -0.29 -11.52
C GLN A 41 4.07 0.88 -11.01
N VAL A 42 4.40 0.89 -9.71
CA VAL A 42 5.27 1.92 -9.13
C VAL A 42 6.71 1.81 -9.66
N ALA A 43 7.21 0.59 -9.89
CA ALA A 43 8.52 0.38 -10.49
C ALA A 43 8.57 0.85 -11.95
N ASP A 44 7.51 0.63 -12.73
CA ASP A 44 7.38 1.12 -14.09
C ASP A 44 7.29 2.65 -14.14
N GLU A 45 6.52 3.28 -13.25
CA GLU A 45 6.48 4.75 -13.11
C GLU A 45 7.85 5.33 -12.75
N LEU A 46 8.58 4.67 -11.83
CA LEU A 46 9.92 5.10 -11.42
C LEU A 46 10.95 4.91 -12.55
N SER A 47 10.86 3.82 -13.31
CA SER A 47 11.73 3.56 -14.47
C SER A 47 11.47 4.53 -15.62
N THR A 48 10.21 4.94 -15.80
CA THR A 48 9.80 5.94 -16.79
C THR A 48 10.23 7.35 -16.36
N GLY A 49 10.16 7.64 -15.05
CA GLY A 49 10.66 8.88 -14.45
C GLY A 49 12.19 9.03 -14.51
N MET A 50 12.95 7.94 -14.46
CA MET A 50 14.42 7.96 -14.63
C MET A 50 14.87 8.13 -16.09
N LYS A 51 14.05 7.73 -17.07
CA LYS A 51 14.38 7.89 -18.51
C LYS A 51 14.05 9.27 -19.07
N LYS A 52 13.25 10.08 -18.38
CA LYS A 52 13.21 11.52 -18.67
C LYS A 52 14.41 12.18 -17.98
N PRO A 53 15.22 13.00 -18.66
CA PRO A 53 16.00 13.99 -17.96
C PRO A 53 14.98 14.87 -17.22
N SER A 54 14.84 14.62 -15.93
CA SER A 54 14.00 15.42 -15.05
C SER A 54 14.63 16.80 -15.02
N GLU A 55 14.04 17.72 -15.78
CA GLU A 55 13.99 19.11 -15.38
C GLU A 55 13.44 19.09 -13.95
N ALA A 56 14.34 19.27 -13.01
CA ALA A 56 14.14 18.96 -11.60
C ALA A 56 12.85 19.61 -11.11
N GLN A 57 11.78 18.82 -10.97
CA GLN A 57 10.69 19.24 -10.11
C GLN A 57 11.27 19.29 -8.69
N PRO A 58 11.30 20.46 -8.04
CA PRO A 58 11.77 20.56 -6.68
C PRO A 58 10.85 19.69 -5.83
N SER A 59 11.37 18.57 -5.34
CA SER A 59 10.72 17.80 -4.28
C SER A 59 10.38 18.80 -3.17
N SER A 60 9.08 19.05 -2.94
CA SER A 60 8.57 20.13 -2.09
C SER A 60 8.93 20.00 -0.62
N ARG A 61 9.67 18.95 -0.23
CA ARG A 61 10.31 18.87 1.08
C ARG A 61 11.52 19.78 1.09
N VAL A 62 11.24 21.07 1.15
CA VAL A 62 12.22 22.07 1.53
C VAL A 62 12.70 21.68 2.94
N SER A 63 13.91 21.12 3.00
CA SER A 63 14.64 20.86 4.25
C SER A 63 14.55 22.11 5.14
N GLY A 64 14.37 21.93 6.45
CA GLY A 64 13.97 23.02 7.37
C GLY A 64 14.87 24.26 7.34
N MET A 65 16.13 24.15 6.90
CA MET A 65 17.03 25.29 6.74
C MET A 65 16.79 26.07 5.43
N ALA A 66 16.36 25.40 4.36
CA ALA A 66 16.00 26.02 3.08
C ALA A 66 14.61 26.68 3.12
N ALA A 67 13.72 26.28 4.05
CA ALA A 67 12.36 26.83 4.16
C ALA A 67 12.35 28.28 4.64
N LEU A 68 13.42 28.73 5.29
CA LEU A 68 13.58 30.11 5.79
C LEU A 68 13.84 31.13 4.67
N PHE A 69 14.32 30.69 3.49
CA PHE A 69 14.69 31.55 2.37
C PHE A 69 13.73 31.46 1.18
N VAL A 70 12.64 30.70 1.31
CA VAL A 70 11.61 30.58 0.27
C VAL A 70 10.68 31.79 0.33
N ASP A 71 10.34 32.34 -0.85
CA ASP A 71 9.31 33.36 -0.99
C ASP A 71 7.99 32.89 -0.34
N PRO A 72 7.40 33.67 0.60
CA PRO A 72 6.16 33.29 1.28
C PRO A 72 5.00 32.96 0.33
N ALA A 73 4.94 33.56 -0.87
CA ALA A 73 3.92 33.21 -1.86
C ALA A 73 4.12 31.76 -2.37
N GLN A 74 5.35 31.38 -2.67
CA GLN A 74 5.71 30.04 -3.13
C GLN A 74 5.51 28.99 -2.03
N ALA A 75 5.87 29.32 -0.78
CA ALA A 75 5.65 28.44 0.37
C ALA A 75 4.16 28.16 0.62
N ARG A 76 3.29 29.17 0.45
CA ARG A 76 1.84 28.99 0.59
C ARG A 76 1.28 28.08 -0.49
N GLU A 77 1.75 28.21 -1.73
CA GLU A 77 1.28 27.36 -2.83
C GLU A 77 1.74 25.91 -2.64
N ALA A 78 3.01 25.70 -2.29
CA ALA A 78 3.51 24.37 -1.94
C ALA A 78 2.72 23.73 -0.78
N TYR A 79 2.38 24.52 0.25
CA TYR A 79 1.55 24.05 1.35
C TYR A 79 0.14 23.64 0.92
N ARG A 80 -0.48 24.41 0.01
CA ARG A 80 -1.83 24.08 -0.51
C ARG A 80 -1.81 22.76 -1.27
N ILE A 81 -0.83 22.57 -2.15
CA ILE A 81 -0.65 21.34 -2.92
C ILE A 81 -0.47 20.14 -1.97
N GLU A 82 0.44 20.24 -1.00
CA GLU A 82 0.65 19.17 -0.02
C GLU A 82 -0.58 18.90 0.85
N ARG A 83 -1.33 19.93 1.22
CA ARG A 83 -2.56 19.80 2.00
C ARG A 83 -3.61 19.02 1.21
N GLU A 84 -3.76 19.32 -0.08
CA GLU A 84 -4.69 18.63 -0.97
C GLU A 84 -4.26 17.18 -1.17
N GLU A 85 -2.97 16.92 -1.39
CA GLU A 85 -2.41 15.57 -1.48
C GLU A 85 -2.67 14.73 -0.22
N ARG A 86 -2.43 15.31 0.98
CA ARG A 86 -2.72 14.64 2.25
C ARG A 86 -4.22 14.35 2.41
N ARG A 87 -5.09 15.24 1.93
CA ARG A 87 -6.54 15.06 1.96
C ARG A 87 -6.94 13.91 1.04
N GLU A 88 -6.41 13.86 -0.17
CA GLU A 88 -6.65 12.77 -1.12
C GLU A 88 -6.14 11.42 -0.60
N ALA A 89 -4.92 11.37 -0.06
CA ALA A 89 -4.36 10.16 0.52
C ALA A 89 -5.24 9.57 1.62
N ARG A 90 -5.82 10.42 2.49
CA ARG A 90 -6.76 9.98 3.53
C ARG A 90 -8.07 9.44 2.95
N ILE A 91 -8.58 10.06 1.89
CA ILE A 91 -9.80 9.62 1.21
C ILE A 91 -9.56 8.27 0.52
N ARG A 92 -8.47 8.11 -0.25
CA ARG A 92 -8.11 6.84 -0.90
C ARG A 92 -8.00 5.71 0.12
N ARG A 93 -7.27 5.91 1.22
CA ARG A 93 -7.18 4.93 2.32
C ARG A 93 -8.56 4.54 2.89
N ARG A 94 -9.47 5.51 3.04
CA ARG A 94 -10.83 5.23 3.53
C ARG A 94 -11.62 4.38 2.52
N ILE A 95 -11.52 4.70 1.23
CA ILE A 95 -12.18 3.97 0.15
C ILE A 95 -11.65 2.53 0.09
N ASP A 96 -10.33 2.37 0.09
CA ASP A 96 -9.68 1.05 0.02
C ASP A 96 -10.08 0.18 1.22
N ASN A 97 -10.04 0.74 2.42
CA ASN A 97 -10.45 0.03 3.64
C ASN A 97 -11.92 -0.41 3.60
N LYS A 98 -12.82 0.43 3.06
CA LYS A 98 -14.25 0.07 2.90
C LYS A 98 -14.45 -0.99 1.83
N ARG A 99 -13.74 -0.88 0.71
CA ARG A 99 -13.76 -1.84 -0.39
C ARG A 99 -13.29 -3.22 0.07
N LEU A 100 -12.23 -3.28 0.88
CA LEU A 100 -11.75 -4.53 1.48
C LEU A 100 -12.77 -5.20 2.41
N ARG A 101 -13.66 -4.42 3.02
CA ARG A 101 -14.73 -4.90 3.91
C ARG A 101 -16.07 -5.07 3.19
N SER A 102 -16.11 -4.93 1.87
CA SER A 102 -17.35 -4.95 1.05
C SER A 102 -18.43 -4.01 1.58
N GLN A 103 -18.03 -2.88 2.18
CA GLN A 103 -18.97 -1.91 2.73
C GLN A 103 -19.41 -0.93 1.64
N PRO A 104 -20.69 -0.48 1.64
CA PRO A 104 -21.16 0.54 0.72
C PRO A 104 -20.33 1.83 0.81
N GLN A 105 -19.97 2.35 -0.36
CA GLN A 105 -19.20 3.57 -0.49
C GLN A 105 -20.15 4.78 -0.50
N ARG A 106 -19.67 5.96 -0.06
CA ARG A 106 -20.50 7.17 -0.13
C ARG A 106 -20.63 7.61 -1.58
N TYR A 107 -21.81 8.10 -1.97
CA TYR A 107 -22.08 8.61 -3.32
C TYR A 107 -21.06 9.66 -3.78
N GLY A 108 -20.70 10.59 -2.90
CA GLY A 108 -19.70 11.63 -3.21
C GLY A 108 -18.27 11.12 -3.43
N ASP A 109 -17.96 9.87 -3.05
CA ASP A 109 -16.67 9.24 -3.33
C ASP A 109 -16.66 8.55 -4.71
N LEU A 110 -17.83 8.30 -5.32
CA LEU A 110 -17.98 7.62 -6.61
C LEU A 110 -18.05 8.58 -7.80
N TYR A 111 -18.53 9.80 -7.58
CA TYR A 111 -18.80 10.80 -8.63
C TYR A 111 -17.85 11.99 -8.60
N ARG A 112 -16.68 11.84 -7.99
CA ARG A 112 -15.68 12.91 -8.00
C ARG A 112 -14.88 12.82 -9.31
N PRO A 113 -14.91 13.87 -10.17
CA PRO A 113 -14.18 13.89 -11.43
C PRO A 113 -12.66 13.86 -11.20
#